data_AF-A0A7J6GP02-F1
#
_entry.id   AF-A0A7J6GP02-F1
#
_cell.length_a   1.000
_cell.length_b   1.000
_cell.length_c   1.000
_cell.angle_alpha   90.00
_cell.angle_beta   90.00
_cell.angle_gamma   90.00
#
_symmetry.space_group_name_H-M   'P 1'
#
loop_
_entity.id
_entity.type
_entity.pdbx_description
1 polymer ?
#
loop_
_entity_poly.entity_id
_entity_poly.type
_entity_poly.pdbx_seq_one_letter_code
_entity_poly.pdbx_strand_id
1 'polypeptide(L)'
;MFLKAIDRFNDLVVSVYVTAGHILAILNIHTRLMLLHDSRNDDGIKSFFQEVHELYIRILLNPLYLPGSRITSSHFDTKVRALARKYL
;
A
#
# COMPACT_ATOMS: atom_id res chain seq x y z
N MET A 1 -9.09 5.49 -1.69
CA MET A 1 -9.03 6.89 -1.25
C MET A 1 -7.58 7.22 -0.91
N PHE A 2 -6.98 8.19 -1.60
CA PHE A 2 -5.64 8.66 -1.28
C PHE A 2 -5.76 9.87 -0.35
N LEU A 3 -5.27 9.72 0.87
CA LEU A 3 -5.11 10.81 1.81
C LEU A 3 -3.64 11.24 1.69
N LYS A 4 -3.42 12.50 1.32
CA LYS A 4 -2.08 13.07 1.10
C LYS A 4 -1.32 13.21 2.43
N ALA A 5 -0.54 14.27 2.60
CA ALA A 5 0.10 14.66 3.84
C ALA A 5 -0.92 14.79 5.00
N ILE A 6 -1.17 13.70 5.72
CA ILE A 6 -2.05 13.67 6.89
C ILE A 6 -1.32 14.17 8.12
N ASP A 7 -0.02 13.88 8.18
CA ASP A 7 0.84 14.27 9.29
C ASP A 7 2.26 14.53 8.81
N ARG A 8 3.04 15.25 9.62
CA ARG A 8 4.43 15.56 9.36
C ARG A 8 5.25 15.29 10.62
N PHE A 9 6.26 14.43 10.48
CA PHE A 9 7.19 14.14 11.56
C PHE A 9 8.60 14.58 11.13
N ASN A 10 9.10 15.64 11.75
CA ASN A 10 10.30 16.36 11.33
C ASN A 10 10.17 16.86 9.87
N ASP A 11 11.10 16.47 9.00
CA ASP A 11 11.08 16.79 7.58
C ASP A 11 10.30 15.78 6.72
N LEU A 12 9.88 14.65 7.31
CA LEU A 12 9.17 13.59 6.60
C LEU A 12 7.65 13.82 6.61
N VAL A 13 7.05 13.63 5.44
CA VAL A 13 5.60 13.69 5.23
C VAL A 13 5.02 12.28 5.31
N VAL A 14 3.91 12.15 6.03
CA VAL A 14 3.15 10.90 6.13
C VAL A 14 1.97 10.95 5.17
N SER A 15 2.03 10.13 4.12
CA SER A 15 0.92 9.92 3.19
C SER A 15 0.26 8.57 3.44
N VAL A 16 -1.07 8.52 3.36
CA VAL A 16 -1.84 7.29 3.61
C VAL A 16 -2.80 6.98 2.48
N TYR A 17 -2.73 5.75 2.00
CA TYR A 17 -3.71 5.23 1.06
C TYR A 17 -4.67 4.29 1.79
N VAL A 18 -5.95 4.68 1.80
CA VAL A 18 -7.04 3.92 2.41
C VAL A 18 -7.86 3.28 1.31
N THR A 19 -7.99 1.97 1.35
CA THR A 19 -8.79 1.22 0.39
C THR A 19 -10.27 1.25 0.80
N ALA A 20 -11.19 1.22 -0.15
CA ALA A 20 -12.61 1.11 0.18
C ALA A 20 -12.86 -0.33 0.69
N GLY A 21 -13.04 -0.49 2.00
CA GLY A 21 -13.27 -1.78 2.65
C GLY A 21 -14.58 -2.49 2.27
N HIS A 22 -15.35 -1.96 1.30
CA HIS A 22 -16.66 -2.50 0.93
C HIS A 22 -16.61 -3.66 -0.07
N ILE A 23 -15.57 -3.80 -0.89
CA ILE A 23 -15.49 -4.92 -1.86
C ILE A 23 -15.12 -6.25 -1.19
N LEU A 24 -14.46 -6.19 -0.03
CA LEU A 24 -14.03 -7.35 0.76
C LEU A 24 -14.84 -7.49 2.06
N ALA A 25 -16.14 -7.21 1.99
CA ALA A 25 -17.07 -7.40 3.11
C ALA A 25 -17.07 -8.83 3.68
N ILE A 26 -16.57 -9.81 2.92
CA ILE A 26 -16.41 -11.20 3.34
C ILE A 26 -15.20 -11.38 4.29
N LEU A 27 -14.19 -10.49 4.26
CA LEU A 27 -12.94 -10.63 5.02
C LEU A 27 -12.65 -9.50 6.03
N ASN A 28 -13.45 -8.43 6.09
CA ASN A 28 -13.32 -7.34 7.07
C ASN A 28 -11.91 -6.70 7.10
N ILE A 29 -11.26 -6.58 5.93
CA ILE A 29 -9.88 -6.08 5.82
C ILE A 29 -9.91 -4.59 5.49
N HIS A 30 -9.78 -3.75 6.52
CA HIS A 30 -9.47 -2.34 6.35
C HIS A 30 -7.97 -2.16 6.12
N THR A 31 -7.53 -2.27 4.86
CA THR A 31 -6.11 -2.06 4.53
C THR A 31 -5.78 -0.58 4.53
N ARG A 32 -4.91 -0.18 5.46
CA ARG A 32 -4.30 1.15 5.51
C ARG A 32 -2.84 1.02 5.10
N LEU A 33 -2.47 1.59 3.96
CA LEU A 33 -1.09 1.67 3.51
C LEU A 33 -0.52 3.03 3.92
N MET A 34 0.56 3.05 4.68
CA MET A 34 1.21 4.27 5.16
C MET A 34 2.62 4.35 4.57
N LEU A 35 3.00 5.53 4.09
CA LEU A 35 4.34 5.78 3.54
C LEU A 35 4.90 7.09 4.12
N LEU A 36 6.07 6.99 4.73
CA LEU A 36 6.89 8.14 5.09
C LEU A 36 7.80 8.46 3.91
N HIS A 37 7.81 9.72 3.48
CA HIS A 37 8.58 10.17 2.34
C HIS A 37 8.93 11.66 2.47
N ASP A 38 10.03 12.07 1.83
CA ASP A 38 10.46 13.48 1.71
C ASP A 38 10.10 14.07 0.32
N SER A 39 9.82 13.18 -0.65
CA SER A 39 9.54 13.55 -2.04
C SER A 39 8.19 14.25 -2.20
N ARG A 40 8.18 15.43 -2.83
CA ARG A 40 6.93 16.17 -3.14
C ARG A 40 6.18 15.63 -4.36
N ASN A 41 6.49 14.41 -4.83
CA ASN A 41 5.87 13.82 -6.01
C ASN A 41 4.56 13.06 -5.67
N ASP A 42 3.51 13.81 -5.31
CA ASP A 42 2.19 13.28 -4.92
C ASP A 42 1.62 12.29 -5.95
N ASP A 43 1.79 12.55 -7.25
CA ASP A 43 1.25 11.71 -8.32
C ASP A 43 2.00 10.38 -8.44
N GLY A 44 3.33 10.40 -8.33
CA GLY A 44 4.16 9.18 -8.27
C GLY A 44 3.81 8.33 -7.06
N ILE A 45 3.66 8.95 -5.89
CA ILE A 45 3.27 8.29 -4.64
C ILE A 45 1.89 7.66 -4.78
N LYS A 46 0.93 8.36 -5.38
CA LYS A 46 -0.41 7.82 -5.64
C LYS A 46 -0.36 6.60 -6.56
N SER A 47 0.41 6.65 -7.66
CA SER A 47 0.59 5.51 -8.56
C SER A 47 1.29 4.34 -7.87
N PHE A 48 2.31 4.59 -7.05
CA PHE A 48 2.95 3.58 -6.23
C PHE A 48 1.95 2.86 -5.32
N PHE A 49 1.12 3.61 -4.59
CA PHE A 49 0.10 3.04 -3.72
C PHE A 49 -0.94 2.23 -4.49
N GLN A 50 -1.35 2.67 -5.68
CA GLN A 50 -2.30 1.93 -6.52
C GLN A 50 -1.71 0.58 -6.96
N GLU A 51 -0.48 0.54 -7.44
CA GLU A 51 0.16 -0.71 -7.89
C GLU A 51 0.44 -1.67 -6.72
N VAL A 52 0.92 -1.15 -5.57
CA VAL A 52 1.12 -1.97 -4.36
C VAL A 52 -0.20 -2.54 -3.87
N HIS A 53 -1.28 -1.75 -3.93
CA HIS A 53 -2.61 -2.23 -3.55
C HIS A 53 -3.10 -3.36 -4.48
N GLU A 54 -2.90 -3.25 -5.79
CA GLU A 54 -3.24 -4.32 -6.72
C GLU A 54 -2.47 -5.61 -6.41
N LEU A 55 -1.16 -5.49 -6.16
CA LEU A 55 -0.31 -6.61 -5.77
C LEU A 55 -0.80 -7.26 -4.47
N TYR A 56 -1.21 -6.45 -3.50
CA TYR A 56 -1.76 -6.89 -2.22
C TYR A 56 -3.09 -7.64 -2.38
N ILE A 57 -4.02 -7.14 -3.20
CA ILE A 57 -5.29 -7.84 -3.50
C ILE A 57 -5.01 -9.21 -4.11
N ARG A 58 -4.07 -9.33 -5.05
CA ARG A 58 -3.74 -10.62 -5.68
C ARG A 58 -3.28 -11.67 -4.66
N ILE A 59 -2.61 -11.26 -3.59
CA ILE A 59 -2.21 -12.16 -2.50
C ILE A 59 -3.42 -12.54 -1.65
N LEU A 60 -4.29 -11.59 -1.32
CA LEU A 60 -5.50 -11.86 -0.54
C LEU A 60 -6.51 -12.76 -1.27
N LEU A 61 -6.55 -12.70 -2.60
CA LEU A 61 -7.38 -13.58 -3.42
C LEU A 61 -6.84 -15.02 -3.49
N ASN A 62 -5.64 -15.27 -2.98
CA ASN A 62 -5.12 -16.63 -2.88
C ASN A 62 -5.88 -17.37 -1.76
N PRO A 63 -6.61 -18.47 -2.06
CA PRO A 63 -7.37 -19.22 -1.06
C PRO A 63 -6.49 -19.87 0.01
N LEU A 64 -5.17 -19.98 -0.22
CA LEU A 64 -4.20 -20.49 0.75
C LEU A 64 -3.66 -19.40 1.68
N TYR A 65 -3.99 -18.14 1.44
CA TYR A 65 -3.52 -17.03 2.26
C TYR A 65 -4.47 -16.81 3.45
N LEU A 66 -3.93 -16.80 4.66
CA LEU A 66 -4.73 -16.56 5.86
C LEU A 66 -4.95 -15.05 6.02
N PRO A 67 -6.21 -14.55 6.02
CA PRO A 67 -6.49 -13.15 6.30
C PRO A 67 -5.88 -12.71 7.64
N GLY A 68 -5.20 -11.57 7.66
CA GLY A 68 -4.54 -11.06 8.88
C GLY A 68 -3.16 -11.66 9.18
N SER A 69 -2.72 -12.70 8.46
CA SER A 69 -1.34 -13.17 8.54
C SER A 69 -0.37 -12.19 7.85
N ARG A 70 0.92 -12.25 8.21
CA ARG A 70 1.96 -11.43 7.58
C ARG A 70 2.30 -11.96 6.19
N ILE A 71 2.46 -11.06 5.23
CA ILE A 71 2.99 -11.41 3.90
C ILE A 71 4.49 -11.70 4.04
N THR A 72 4.91 -12.93 3.72
CA THR A 72 6.32 -13.38 3.77
C THR A 72 6.88 -13.75 2.39
N SER A 73 6.16 -13.40 1.31
CA SER A 73 6.53 -13.77 -0.06
C SER A 73 7.69 -12.91 -0.57
N SER A 74 8.83 -13.55 -0.89
CA SER A 74 9.99 -12.87 -1.49
C SER A 74 9.70 -12.24 -2.86
N HIS A 75 8.77 -12.83 -3.61
CA HIS A 75 8.35 -12.29 -4.90
C HIS A 75 7.58 -10.98 -4.74
N PHE A 76 6.75 -10.89 -3.70
CA PHE A 76 6.07 -9.65 -3.34
C PHE A 76 7.07 -8.55 -2.99
N ASP A 77 8.05 -8.85 -2.12
CA ASP A 77 9.06 -7.90 -1.68
C ASP A 77 9.90 -7.36 -2.86
N THR A 78 10.27 -8.24 -3.78
CA THR A 78 11.05 -7.86 -4.97
C THR A 78 10.26 -6.91 -5.87
N LYS A 79 8.97 -7.18 -6.07
CA LYS A 79 8.08 -6.32 -6.87
C LYS A 79 7.86 -4.97 -6.21
N VAL A 80 7.54 -4.94 -4.91
CA VAL A 80 7.36 -3.67 -4.18
C VAL A 80 8.63 -2.84 -4.23
N ARG A 81 9.81 -3.45 -4.09
CA ARG A 81 11.10 -2.75 -4.20
C ARG A 81 11.33 -2.17 -5.60
N ALA A 82 10.95 -2.90 -6.65
CA ALA A 82 11.04 -2.39 -8.02
C ALA A 82 10.10 -1.20 -8.25
N LEU A 83 8.88 -1.25 -7.71
CA LEU A 83 7.92 -0.15 -7.76
C LEU A 83 8.42 1.07 -6.98
N ALA A 84 9.01 0.86 -5.81
CA ALA A 84 9.60 1.94 -5.02
C ALA A 84 10.66 2.70 -5.83
N ARG A 85 11.58 1.98 -6.49
CA ARG A 85 12.61 2.61 -7.35
C ARG A 85 12.04 3.35 -8.56
N LYS A 86 10.83 3.01 -9.01
CA LYS A 86 10.19 3.60 -10.18
C LYS A 86 9.43 4.89 -9.84
N TYR A 87 8.82 4.96 -8.66
CA TYR A 87 7.82 5.96 -8.32
C TYR A 87 8.18 6.87 -7.13
N LEU A 88 9.09 6.44 -6.24
CA LEU A 88 9.53 7.16 -5.04
C LEU A 88 10.94 7.70 -5.24
#